data_AF-A0A9D6G1I5-F1
#
_entry.id   AF-A0A9D6G1I5-F1
#
_cell.length_a   1.000
_cell.length_b   1.000
_cell.length_c   1.000
_cell.angle_alpha   90.00
_cell.angle_beta   90.00
_cell.angle_gamma   90.00
#
_symmetry.space_group_name_H-M   'P 1'
#
loop_
_entity.id
_entity.type
_entity.pdbx_description
1 polymer ?
#
loop_
_entity_poly.entity_id
_entity_poly.type
_entity_poly.pdbx_seq_one_letter_code
_entity_poly.pdbx_strand_id
1 'polypeptide(L)'
;MSTLDTRLARLGIRRDFDLVLHLPLRYEDETRLTPIAEAAPGHAVQVEGAVIDTEIVYRPRRQLVCRLRDPSGELCLRFLNFYPNQKKALAQRARVRAFGEVRDGFLGAEMIHPRFRVLHGDAPLATTLTPVYPTTAALPQQALRTLIGRALDGADLSDTLPEPLREGLGLMPFAAAVTSLHHPEPQADGEALATRTHPAWQRIKFDELLAQQLSMRRHYRERKSKRAIALSAKGSYVGALLARVPFDLTGAQKRAWSEIGADIAQPRPMHRLLQGDVGSGKTIVAALACLRAVENGVQAAVMAPTEILAEQHYRKFSEWLAPLGVKLAWLSGGQPKAERKSALRAIASGETQVAIGTHALFQKEVGFSVLGLVIVDEQHRFGVAQRLALRRKGRRASAPQALEPHLLMMSATPIPRTLSMSYYADLDVSVIDELPPGRRPATTKLVSDARRDEIVRRIREACGTGQQAYWVCPLIEESSVGPEVQARSARLRGRSPGRSHFEARELQSALDTHARLKGEFPELSVGLIHGRLAPEDKT
;
A
#
# COMPACT_ATOMS: atom_id res chain seq x y z
N MET A 1 24.53 -15.84 2.41
CA MET A 1 24.19 -14.74 1.48
C MET A 1 25.34 -13.77 1.48
N SER A 2 25.84 -13.42 0.31
CA SER A 2 26.90 -12.42 0.20
C SER A 2 26.42 -11.05 0.72
N THR A 3 27.36 -10.17 1.07
CA THR A 3 27.02 -8.78 1.45
C THR A 3 26.32 -8.04 0.32
N LEU A 4 26.56 -8.43 -0.93
CA LEU A 4 25.89 -7.90 -2.12
C LEU A 4 24.44 -8.40 -2.22
N ASP A 5 24.19 -9.70 -2.02
CA ASP A 5 22.84 -10.30 -2.07
C ASP A 5 21.91 -9.63 -1.06
N THR A 6 22.43 -9.35 0.14
CA THR A 6 21.65 -8.68 1.20
C THR A 6 21.29 -7.25 0.81
N ARG A 7 22.16 -6.55 0.07
CA ARG A 7 21.89 -5.19 -0.42
C ARG A 7 20.90 -5.21 -1.58
N LEU A 8 21.02 -6.15 -2.52
CA LEU A 8 20.09 -6.34 -3.63
C LEU A 8 18.70 -6.75 -3.13
N ALA A 9 18.62 -7.63 -2.13
CA ALA A 9 17.36 -8.04 -1.53
C ALA A 9 16.56 -6.87 -0.91
N ARG A 10 17.24 -5.82 -0.42
CA ARG A 10 16.59 -4.58 0.04
C ARG A 10 15.93 -3.79 -1.09
N LEU A 11 16.38 -3.96 -2.32
CA LEU A 11 15.75 -3.42 -3.53
C LEU A 11 14.70 -4.36 -4.12
N GLY A 12 14.43 -5.52 -3.48
CA GLY A 12 13.53 -6.55 -4.00
C GLY A 12 14.15 -7.45 -5.07
N ILE A 13 15.43 -7.27 -5.41
CA ILE A 13 16.17 -8.05 -6.41
C ILE A 13 16.66 -9.34 -5.76
N ARG A 14 16.20 -10.49 -6.26
CA ARG A 14 16.55 -11.82 -5.72
C ARG A 14 17.13 -12.77 -6.77
N ARG A 15 16.88 -12.50 -8.04
CA ARG A 15 17.35 -13.28 -9.20
C ARG A 15 17.93 -12.35 -10.24
N ASP A 16 18.75 -12.89 -11.13
CA ASP A 16 19.40 -12.09 -12.19
C ASP A 16 18.39 -11.40 -13.10
N PHE A 17 17.28 -12.06 -13.45
CA PHE A 17 16.23 -11.46 -14.26
C PHE A 17 15.50 -10.30 -13.55
N ASP A 18 15.55 -10.23 -12.21
CA ASP A 18 14.99 -9.08 -11.50
C ASP A 18 15.82 -7.81 -11.77
N LEU A 19 17.11 -7.92 -12.14
CA LEU A 19 17.94 -6.78 -12.59
C LEU A 19 17.53 -6.29 -13.98
N VAL A 20 17.10 -7.19 -14.87
CA VAL A 20 16.59 -6.87 -16.22
C VAL A 20 15.30 -6.02 -16.12
N LEU A 21 14.49 -6.23 -15.07
CA LEU A 21 13.28 -5.45 -14.82
C LEU A 21 13.47 -4.35 -13.77
N HIS A 22 14.71 -4.11 -13.32
CA HIS A 22 15.04 -2.98 -12.45
C HIS A 22 15.19 -1.71 -13.29
N LEU A 23 14.07 -1.21 -13.78
CA LEU A 23 14.01 -0.14 -14.78
C LEU A 23 14.45 1.23 -14.22
N PRO A 24 15.02 2.12 -15.06
CA PRO A 24 15.45 3.45 -14.63
C PRO A 24 14.28 4.34 -14.14
N LEU A 25 14.57 5.20 -13.17
CA LEU A 25 13.66 6.26 -12.69
C LEU A 25 13.66 7.48 -13.60
N ARG A 26 14.83 7.80 -14.15
CA ARG A 26 15.08 8.94 -15.04
C ARG A 26 16.35 8.68 -15.85
N TYR A 27 16.61 9.58 -16.78
CA TYR A 27 17.78 9.56 -17.65
C TYR A 27 18.54 10.87 -17.52
N GLU A 28 19.86 10.79 -17.64
CA GLU A 28 20.77 11.93 -17.63
C GLU A 28 21.48 11.96 -18.99
N ASP A 29 21.46 13.10 -19.66
CA ASP A 29 22.10 13.25 -20.97
C ASP A 29 23.60 13.53 -20.80
N GLU A 30 24.39 12.44 -20.81
CA GLU A 30 25.85 12.47 -20.82
C GLU A 30 26.41 12.23 -22.25
N THR A 31 25.55 12.30 -23.28
CA THR A 31 25.89 11.97 -24.68
C THR A 31 26.50 13.14 -25.45
N ARG A 32 26.27 14.36 -24.96
CA ARG A 32 26.78 15.60 -25.55
C ARG A 32 27.50 16.46 -24.50
N LEU A 33 28.26 17.41 -25.01
CA LEU A 33 28.83 18.50 -24.21
C LEU A 33 28.03 19.77 -24.50
N THR A 34 27.66 20.48 -23.45
CA THR A 34 27.04 21.79 -23.52
C THR A 34 28.13 22.84 -23.36
N PRO A 35 28.30 23.78 -24.30
CA PRO A 35 29.16 24.94 -24.09
C PRO A 35 28.73 25.67 -22.82
N ILE A 36 29.69 26.12 -22.01
CA ILE A 36 29.38 26.79 -20.73
C ILE A 36 28.45 28.00 -20.91
N ALA A 37 28.59 28.76 -22.00
CA ALA A 37 27.72 29.90 -22.28
C ALA A 37 26.25 29.51 -22.58
N GLU A 38 26.00 28.29 -23.01
CA GLU A 38 24.66 27.75 -23.32
C GLU A 38 24.05 26.98 -22.14
N ALA A 39 24.79 26.85 -21.04
CA ALA A 39 24.39 26.12 -19.86
C ALA A 39 23.28 26.90 -19.10
N ALA A 40 22.02 26.68 -19.48
CA ALA A 40 20.88 27.40 -18.93
C ALA A 40 20.60 27.04 -17.46
N PRO A 41 20.27 28.04 -16.59
CA PRO A 41 19.85 27.77 -15.21
C PRO A 41 18.66 26.81 -15.12
N GLY A 42 18.64 26.00 -14.05
CA GLY A 42 17.61 25.00 -13.79
C GLY A 42 17.76 23.68 -14.57
N HIS A 43 18.73 23.59 -15.48
CA HIS A 43 18.96 22.40 -16.29
C HIS A 43 20.20 21.64 -15.85
N ALA A 44 20.11 20.31 -15.85
CA ALA A 44 21.26 19.44 -15.65
C ALA A 44 21.98 19.23 -17.00
N VAL A 45 23.24 19.66 -17.08
CA VAL A 45 24.03 19.59 -18.32
C VAL A 45 25.42 19.02 -18.04
N GLN A 46 26.04 18.52 -19.10
CA GLN A 46 27.43 18.06 -19.08
C GLN A 46 28.33 19.11 -19.72
N VAL A 47 29.29 19.63 -18.97
CA VAL A 47 30.28 20.61 -19.46
C VAL A 47 31.69 20.01 -19.38
N GLU A 48 32.58 20.47 -20.25
CA GLU A 48 34.00 20.13 -20.21
C GLU A 48 34.84 21.40 -20.31
N GLY A 49 35.82 21.54 -19.42
CA GLY A 49 36.71 22.70 -19.44
C GLY A 49 38.02 22.48 -18.69
N ALA A 50 38.88 23.49 -18.72
CA ALA A 50 40.10 23.53 -17.94
C ALA A 50 39.85 24.27 -16.61
N VAL A 51 40.41 23.74 -15.52
CA VAL A 51 40.39 24.40 -14.23
C VAL A 51 41.31 25.62 -14.26
N ILE A 52 40.75 26.82 -14.09
CA ILE A 52 41.50 28.08 -14.01
C ILE A 52 42.08 28.26 -12.61
N ASP A 53 41.25 28.01 -11.60
CA ASP A 53 41.56 28.25 -10.20
C ASP A 53 40.69 27.36 -9.30
N THR A 54 41.26 26.98 -8.16
CA THR A 54 40.58 26.19 -7.13
C THR A 54 40.97 26.70 -5.76
N GLU A 55 40.00 27.31 -5.09
CA GLU A 55 40.18 27.95 -3.79
C GLU A 55 39.27 27.35 -2.72
N ILE A 56 39.70 27.41 -1.46
CA ILE A 56 38.86 27.08 -0.31
C ILE A 56 38.35 28.40 0.27
N VAL A 57 37.04 28.61 0.18
CA VAL A 57 36.39 29.81 0.67
C VAL A 57 35.64 29.49 1.97
N TYR A 58 35.57 30.46 2.88
CA TYR A 58 34.90 30.32 4.18
C TYR A 58 33.74 31.32 4.28
N ARG A 59 32.50 30.91 3.94
CA ARG A 59 31.29 31.76 4.08
C ARG A 59 30.00 30.93 4.16
N PRO A 60 29.30 30.77 5.31
CA PRO A 60 29.74 30.73 6.71
C PRO A 60 30.40 29.37 7.11
N ARG A 61 30.48 28.41 6.17
CA ARG A 61 31.17 27.13 6.32
C ARG A 61 32.26 27.01 5.25
N ARG A 62 33.22 26.11 5.47
CA ARG A 62 34.31 25.82 4.53
C ARG A 62 33.74 25.15 3.27
N GLN A 63 34.01 25.72 2.10
CA GLN A 63 33.59 25.18 0.80
C GLN A 63 34.75 25.21 -0.19
N LEU A 64 34.77 24.27 -1.13
CA LEU A 64 35.72 24.26 -2.25
C LEU A 64 35.02 24.90 -3.46
N VAL A 65 35.65 25.93 -4.04
CA VAL A 65 35.18 26.59 -5.25
C VAL A 65 36.22 26.37 -6.33
N CYS A 66 35.81 25.80 -7.46
CA CYS A 66 36.66 25.51 -8.61
C CYS A 66 36.07 26.23 -9.83
N ARG A 67 36.84 27.12 -10.46
CA ARG A 67 36.42 27.84 -11.67
C ARG A 67 36.85 27.04 -12.90
N LEU A 68 35.87 26.61 -13.67
CA LEU A 68 36.03 25.88 -14.92
C LEU A 68 35.84 26.85 -16.08
N ARG A 69 36.71 26.79 -17.10
CA ARG A 69 36.57 27.57 -18.33
C ARG A 69 36.69 26.70 -19.57
N ASP A 70 35.81 26.95 -20.52
CA ASP A 70 35.87 26.45 -21.88
C ASP A 70 36.01 27.67 -22.84
N PRO A 71 36.09 27.47 -24.17
CA PRO A 71 36.18 28.60 -25.11
C PRO A 71 34.98 29.56 -25.09
N SER A 72 33.83 29.16 -24.53
CA SER A 72 32.59 29.92 -24.52
C SER A 72 32.38 30.75 -23.25
N GLY A 73 32.88 30.31 -22.09
CA GLY A 73 32.66 31.00 -20.83
C GLY A 73 33.24 30.32 -19.59
N GLU A 74 32.79 30.79 -18.42
CA GLU A 74 33.21 30.29 -17.11
C GLU A 74 32.03 29.74 -16.30
N LEU A 75 32.28 28.67 -15.56
CA LEU A 75 31.34 28.03 -14.66
C LEU A 75 32.00 27.74 -13.32
N CYS A 76 31.32 28.05 -12.22
CA CYS A 76 31.80 27.72 -10.88
C CYS A 76 31.30 26.35 -10.43
N LEU A 77 32.20 25.44 -10.07
CA LEU A 77 31.87 24.19 -9.37
C LEU A 77 32.05 24.40 -7.87
N ARG A 78 30.97 24.27 -7.09
CA ARG A 78 30.98 24.49 -5.64
C ARG A 78 30.70 23.20 -4.87
N PHE A 79 31.56 22.87 -3.92
CA PHE A 79 31.40 21.73 -3.02
C PHE A 79 31.33 22.20 -1.57
N LEU A 80 30.15 22.06 -0.94
CA LEU A 80 29.93 22.41 0.46
C LEU A 80 30.58 21.40 1.41
N ASN A 81 30.67 20.14 0.97
CA ASN A 81 31.41 19.06 1.60
C ASN A 81 32.43 18.50 0.60
N PHE A 82 33.71 18.49 0.97
CA PHE A 82 34.76 17.98 0.09
C PHE A 82 35.89 17.30 0.85
N TYR A 83 36.56 16.39 0.15
CA TYR A 83 37.71 15.66 0.64
C TYR A 83 39.02 16.17 -0.01
N PRO A 84 40.18 16.02 0.65
CA PRO A 84 41.45 16.52 0.11
C PRO A 84 41.83 15.98 -1.28
N ASN A 85 41.38 14.78 -1.63
CA ASN A 85 41.56 14.19 -2.95
C ASN A 85 40.83 14.98 -4.06
N GLN A 86 39.64 15.52 -3.78
CA GLN A 86 38.91 16.35 -4.74
C GLN A 86 39.64 17.65 -5.05
N LYS A 87 40.26 18.29 -4.04
CA LYS A 87 41.12 19.47 -4.25
C LYS A 87 42.32 19.13 -5.14
N LYS A 88 42.98 17.98 -4.90
CA LYS A 88 44.10 17.53 -5.73
C LYS A 88 43.68 17.20 -7.16
N ALA A 89 42.51 16.59 -7.34
CA ALA A 89 41.95 16.25 -8.64
C ALA A 89 41.58 17.51 -9.45
N LEU A 90 41.03 18.53 -8.79
CA LEU A 90 40.68 19.83 -9.37
C LEU A 90 41.86 20.82 -9.29
N ALA A 91 43.08 20.35 -9.53
CA ALA A 91 44.24 21.25 -9.59
C ALA A 91 44.18 22.14 -10.85
N GLN A 92 44.88 23.27 -10.80
CA GLN A 92 44.97 24.19 -11.93
C GLN A 92 45.43 23.47 -13.21
N ARG A 93 44.83 23.82 -14.35
CA ARG A 93 45.03 23.21 -15.68
C ARG A 93 44.51 21.78 -15.82
N ALA A 94 43.90 21.17 -14.80
CA ALA A 94 43.22 19.89 -14.97
C ALA A 94 42.06 20.05 -15.96
N ARG A 95 41.94 19.12 -16.92
CA ARG A 95 40.77 19.04 -17.80
C ARG A 95 39.69 18.23 -17.10
N VAL A 96 38.51 18.82 -16.91
CA VAL A 96 37.45 18.25 -16.08
C VAL A 96 36.17 18.22 -16.88
N ARG A 97 35.50 17.06 -16.86
CA ARG A 97 34.12 16.91 -17.30
C ARG A 97 33.23 16.89 -16.06
N ALA A 98 32.25 17.79 -16.01
CA ALA A 98 31.33 17.95 -14.90
C ALA A 98 29.88 17.82 -15.38
N PHE A 99 29.06 17.11 -14.61
CA PHE A 99 27.63 16.99 -14.80
C PHE A 99 26.89 17.46 -13.56
N GLY A 100 25.96 18.39 -13.73
CA GLY A 100 25.18 18.94 -12.63
C GLY A 100 24.14 19.93 -13.09
N GLU A 101 23.24 20.28 -12.18
CA GLU A 101 22.25 21.34 -12.38
C GLU A 101 22.94 22.71 -12.30
N VAL A 102 22.71 23.55 -13.30
CA VAL A 102 23.23 24.91 -13.36
C VAL A 102 22.30 25.84 -12.61
N ARG A 103 22.86 26.76 -11.83
CA ARG A 103 22.14 27.76 -11.04
C ARG A 103 22.80 29.12 -11.17
N ASP A 104 22.01 30.16 -10.96
CA ASP A 104 22.53 31.51 -10.82
C ASP A 104 23.17 31.67 -9.44
N GLY A 105 24.49 31.80 -9.43
CA GLY A 105 25.29 32.05 -8.24
C GLY A 105 25.78 33.49 -8.16
N PHE A 106 26.26 33.87 -6.98
CA PHE A 106 26.87 35.18 -6.75
C PHE A 106 28.10 35.46 -7.64
N LEU A 107 28.80 34.41 -8.07
CA LEU A 107 29.99 34.47 -8.94
C LEU A 107 29.66 34.14 -10.40
N GLY A 108 28.40 34.23 -10.80
CA GLY A 108 27.89 33.76 -12.09
C GLY A 108 27.32 32.35 -12.02
N ALA A 109 27.18 31.71 -13.18
CA ALA A 109 26.62 30.38 -13.29
C ALA A 109 27.43 29.36 -12.45
N GLU A 110 26.73 28.52 -11.71
CA GLU A 110 27.36 27.54 -10.84
C GLU A 110 26.66 26.19 -10.79
N MET A 111 27.44 25.15 -10.50
CA MET A 111 26.94 23.84 -10.14
C MET A 111 27.31 23.53 -8.69
N ILE A 112 26.32 23.15 -7.88
CA ILE A 112 26.53 22.74 -6.49
C ILE A 112 26.62 21.21 -6.43
N HIS A 113 27.73 20.69 -5.93
CA HIS A 113 28.02 19.26 -5.88
C HIS A 113 27.86 18.50 -7.22
N PRO A 114 28.43 19.00 -8.33
CA PRO A 114 28.40 18.27 -9.59
C PRO A 114 29.18 16.96 -9.49
N ARG A 115 28.74 15.95 -10.25
CA ARG A 115 29.57 14.77 -10.53
C ARG A 115 30.67 15.22 -11.48
N PHE A 116 31.92 14.88 -11.19
CA PHE A 116 33.03 15.26 -12.06
C PHE A 116 34.02 14.12 -12.26
N ARG A 117 34.71 14.16 -13.39
CA ARG A 117 35.83 13.29 -13.71
C ARG A 117 36.97 14.12 -14.31
N VAL A 118 38.19 13.88 -13.83
CA VAL A 118 39.40 14.44 -14.44
C VAL A 118 39.76 13.59 -15.65
N LEU A 119 40.01 14.24 -16.78
CA LEU A 119 40.30 13.59 -18.05
C LEU A 119 41.81 13.50 -18.26
N HIS A 120 42.28 12.32 -18.62
CA HIS A 120 43.67 12.04 -18.97
C HIS A 120 43.67 11.46 -20.39
N GLY A 121 43.77 12.33 -21.40
CA GLY A 121 43.70 11.94 -22.81
C GLY A 121 42.30 12.04 -23.42
N ASP A 122 42.01 11.20 -24.41
CA ASP A 122 40.69 11.14 -25.03
C ASP A 122 39.70 10.41 -24.11
N ALA A 123 38.51 10.99 -23.99
CA ALA A 123 37.47 10.50 -23.10
C ALA A 123 36.13 10.53 -23.84
N PRO A 124 35.70 9.40 -24.43
CA PRO A 124 34.50 9.38 -25.24
C PRO A 124 33.27 9.77 -24.41
N LEU A 125 32.29 10.34 -25.09
CA LEU A 125 30.97 10.62 -24.51
C LEU A 125 30.16 9.31 -24.43
N ALA A 126 29.09 9.34 -23.63
CA ALA A 126 28.18 8.21 -23.60
C ALA A 126 27.50 8.06 -24.98
N THR A 127 27.32 6.82 -25.44
CA THR A 127 26.62 6.54 -26.71
C THR A 127 25.11 6.49 -26.56
N THR A 128 24.61 6.40 -25.32
CA THR A 128 23.19 6.33 -24.95
C THR A 128 22.93 7.26 -23.77
N LEU A 129 21.68 7.68 -23.59
CA LEU A 129 21.28 8.39 -22.38
C LEU A 129 21.62 7.56 -21.14
N THR A 130 22.13 8.20 -20.10
CA THR A 130 22.64 7.51 -18.91
C THR A 130 21.48 7.22 -17.95
N PRO A 131 21.15 5.94 -17.69
CA PRO A 131 20.05 5.59 -16.80
C PRO A 131 20.41 5.85 -15.32
N VAL A 132 19.43 6.33 -14.56
CA VAL A 132 19.49 6.46 -13.11
C VAL A 132 18.49 5.50 -12.47
N TYR A 133 18.99 4.52 -11.73
CA TYR A 133 18.19 3.45 -11.14
C TYR A 133 17.71 3.79 -9.72
N PRO A 134 16.57 3.23 -9.27
CA PRO A 134 16.25 3.20 -7.84
C PRO A 134 17.39 2.52 -7.08
N THR A 135 17.86 3.12 -5.98
CA THR A 135 18.97 2.56 -5.21
C THR A 135 18.89 2.83 -3.71
N THR A 136 19.74 2.15 -2.93
CA THR A 136 19.96 2.42 -1.50
C THR A 136 21.36 2.98 -1.27
N ALA A 137 21.61 3.59 -0.11
CA ALA A 137 22.93 4.15 0.24
C ALA A 137 24.10 3.16 0.12
N ALA A 138 23.85 1.85 0.18
CA ALA A 138 24.86 0.81 0.08
C ALA A 138 25.18 0.35 -1.36
N LEU A 139 24.46 0.84 -2.37
CA LEU A 139 24.60 0.45 -3.77
C LEU A 139 24.76 1.69 -4.67
N PRO A 140 25.99 2.01 -5.09
CA PRO A 140 26.22 3.10 -6.03
C PRO A 140 25.63 2.83 -7.42
N GLN A 141 25.25 3.89 -8.15
CA GLN A 141 24.71 3.79 -9.52
C GLN A 141 25.62 3.00 -10.47
N GLN A 142 26.94 3.19 -10.38
CA GLN A 142 27.90 2.49 -11.24
C GLN A 142 27.89 0.97 -11.01
N ALA A 143 27.73 0.54 -9.76
CA ALA A 143 27.64 -0.87 -9.42
C ALA A 143 26.36 -1.47 -10.00
N LEU A 144 25.22 -0.77 -9.86
CA LEU A 144 23.94 -1.21 -10.46
C LEU A 144 24.02 -1.30 -11.99
N ARG A 145 24.54 -0.28 -12.68
CA ARG A 145 24.73 -0.30 -14.14
C ARG A 145 25.56 -1.51 -14.59
N THR A 146 26.63 -1.82 -13.88
CA THR A 146 27.50 -2.97 -14.19
C THR A 146 26.75 -4.29 -14.02
N LEU A 147 26.00 -4.44 -12.93
CA LEU A 147 25.21 -5.65 -12.66
C LEU A 147 24.08 -5.83 -13.66
N ILE A 148 23.37 -4.76 -13.98
CA ILE A 148 22.27 -4.76 -14.94
C ILE A 148 22.78 -5.06 -16.35
N GLY A 149 23.88 -4.44 -16.79
CA GLY A 149 24.48 -4.75 -18.09
C GLY A 149 24.82 -6.24 -18.23
N ARG A 150 25.48 -6.81 -17.20
CA ARG A 150 25.75 -8.27 -17.18
C ARG A 150 24.49 -9.12 -17.20
N ALA A 151 23.43 -8.69 -16.52
CA ALA A 151 22.16 -9.40 -16.52
C ALA A 151 21.47 -9.33 -17.89
N LEU A 152 21.53 -8.17 -18.57
CA LEU A 152 21.00 -7.99 -19.92
C LEU A 152 21.74 -8.87 -20.94
N ASP A 153 23.07 -8.94 -20.86
CA ASP A 153 23.90 -9.74 -21.77
C ASP A 153 23.62 -11.25 -21.65
N GLY A 154 23.26 -11.73 -20.45
CA GLY A 154 23.02 -13.15 -20.16
C GLY A 154 21.56 -13.58 -20.14
N ALA A 155 20.61 -12.66 -20.28
CA ALA A 155 19.19 -12.97 -20.17
C ALA A 155 18.58 -13.44 -21.49
N ASP A 156 17.67 -14.42 -21.39
CA ASP A 156 16.75 -14.73 -22.49
C ASP A 156 15.67 -13.64 -22.55
N LEU A 157 15.75 -12.81 -23.58
CA LEU A 157 14.79 -11.73 -23.86
C LEU A 157 13.82 -12.11 -24.99
N SER A 158 13.62 -13.41 -25.23
CA SER A 158 12.60 -13.91 -26.15
C SER A 158 11.22 -13.36 -25.79
N ASP A 159 10.41 -13.11 -26.81
CA ASP A 159 9.12 -12.49 -26.62
C ASP A 159 8.15 -13.48 -25.95
N THR A 160 7.48 -13.03 -24.89
CA THR A 160 6.49 -13.82 -24.16
C THR A 160 5.14 -13.89 -24.88
N LEU A 161 4.92 -13.03 -25.89
CA LEU A 161 3.72 -12.98 -26.70
C LEU A 161 3.96 -13.66 -28.07
N PRO A 162 3.00 -14.47 -28.55
CA PRO A 162 3.01 -14.91 -29.94
C PRO A 162 3.04 -13.71 -30.89
N GLU A 163 3.86 -13.80 -31.94
CA GLU A 163 4.07 -12.73 -32.91
C GLU A 163 2.76 -12.15 -33.50
N PRO A 164 1.76 -12.95 -33.93
CA PRO A 164 0.51 -12.40 -34.46
C PRO A 164 -0.26 -11.54 -33.45
N LEU A 165 -0.19 -11.88 -32.16
CA LEU A 165 -0.86 -11.13 -31.10
C LEU A 165 -0.12 -9.82 -30.82
N ARG A 166 1.21 -9.87 -30.76
CA ARG A 166 2.06 -8.70 -30.55
C ARG A 166 1.84 -7.67 -31.66
N GLU A 167 1.84 -8.11 -32.92
CA GLU A 167 1.64 -7.25 -34.08
C GLU A 167 0.22 -6.69 -34.16
N GLY A 168 -0.80 -7.53 -33.92
CA GLY A 168 -2.20 -7.08 -33.89
C GLY A 168 -2.49 -6.03 -32.81
N LEU A 169 -1.70 -6.00 -31.74
CA LEU A 169 -1.79 -5.01 -30.67
C LEU A 169 -0.82 -3.82 -30.85
N GLY A 170 0.00 -3.81 -31.91
CA GLY A 170 1.00 -2.76 -32.15
C GLY A 170 2.10 -2.68 -31.08
N LEU A 171 2.41 -3.80 -30.43
CA LEU A 171 3.37 -3.82 -29.32
C LEU A 171 4.81 -3.98 -29.81
N MET A 172 5.71 -3.19 -29.22
CA MET A 172 7.16 -3.34 -29.39
C MET A 172 7.62 -4.73 -28.91
N PRO A 173 8.59 -5.38 -29.58
CA PRO A 173 9.21 -6.62 -29.09
C PRO A 173 9.79 -6.46 -27.68
N PHE A 174 9.70 -7.49 -26.85
CA PHE A 174 10.15 -7.41 -25.45
C PHE A 174 11.62 -7.01 -25.31
N ALA A 175 12.52 -7.67 -26.04
CA ALA A 175 13.95 -7.34 -26.04
C ALA A 175 14.19 -5.86 -26.42
N ALA A 176 13.56 -5.38 -27.50
CA ALA A 176 13.70 -4.00 -27.94
C ALA A 176 13.19 -2.99 -26.89
N ALA A 177 12.08 -3.30 -26.21
CA ALA A 177 11.54 -2.46 -25.15
C ALA A 177 12.50 -2.36 -23.95
N VAL A 178 13.00 -3.51 -23.47
CA VAL A 178 13.96 -3.56 -22.37
C VAL A 178 15.25 -2.81 -22.72
N THR A 179 15.82 -3.07 -23.90
CA THR A 179 17.02 -2.38 -24.38
C THR A 179 16.80 -0.88 -24.50
N SER A 180 15.68 -0.43 -25.07
CA SER A 180 15.37 1.00 -25.22
C SER A 180 15.24 1.73 -23.88
N LEU A 181 14.81 1.03 -22.82
CA LEU A 181 14.71 1.60 -21.48
C LEU A 181 16.06 1.60 -20.76
N HIS A 182 16.90 0.58 -20.90
CA HIS A 182 18.22 0.57 -20.23
C HIS A 182 19.29 1.37 -20.98
N HIS A 183 19.15 1.46 -22.30
CA HIS A 183 20.09 2.06 -23.24
C HIS A 183 19.35 2.95 -24.26
N PRO A 184 18.65 4.02 -23.83
CA PRO A 184 17.93 4.87 -24.77
C PRO A 184 18.90 5.60 -25.71
N GLU A 185 18.56 5.65 -26.99
CA GLU A 185 19.34 6.40 -27.98
C GLU A 185 19.41 7.89 -27.61
N PRO A 186 20.48 8.61 -27.99
CA PRO A 186 20.61 10.04 -27.71
C PRO A 186 19.45 10.89 -28.26
N GLN A 187 18.82 10.47 -29.35
CA GLN A 187 17.68 11.14 -29.97
C GLN A 187 16.32 10.67 -29.42
N ALA A 188 16.30 9.77 -28.43
CA ALA A 188 15.07 9.29 -27.83
C ALA A 188 14.28 10.44 -27.19
N ASP A 189 12.96 10.37 -27.28
CA ASP A 189 12.06 11.35 -26.67
C ASP A 189 12.17 11.29 -25.13
N GLY A 190 12.96 12.21 -24.57
CA GLY A 190 13.19 12.31 -23.13
C GLY A 190 11.94 12.62 -22.33
N GLU A 191 10.98 13.37 -22.90
CA GLU A 191 9.71 13.67 -22.24
C GLU A 191 8.83 12.41 -22.20
N ALA A 192 8.74 11.66 -23.30
CA ALA A 192 8.01 10.40 -23.32
C ALA A 192 8.61 9.33 -22.40
N LEU A 193 9.94 9.32 -22.26
CA LEU A 193 10.64 8.46 -21.30
C LEU A 193 10.36 8.87 -19.85
N ALA A 194 10.37 10.17 -19.55
CA ALA A 194 10.11 10.71 -18.21
C ALA A 194 8.65 10.55 -17.77
N THR A 195 7.71 10.83 -18.68
CA THR A 195 6.25 10.68 -18.46
C THR A 195 5.76 9.23 -18.64
N ARG A 196 6.67 8.33 -19.03
CA ARG A 196 6.42 6.90 -19.26
C ARG A 196 5.36 6.62 -20.34
N THR A 197 5.28 7.47 -21.36
CA THR A 197 4.39 7.31 -22.52
C THR A 197 5.08 6.61 -23.70
N HIS A 198 6.42 6.52 -23.69
CA HIS A 198 7.21 5.83 -24.71
C HIS A 198 6.72 4.38 -24.97
N PRO A 199 6.72 3.87 -26.23
CA PRO A 199 6.23 2.53 -26.56
C PRO A 199 6.87 1.40 -25.73
N ALA A 200 8.16 1.54 -25.38
CA ALA A 200 8.83 0.59 -24.49
C ALA A 200 8.18 0.50 -23.10
N TRP A 201 7.78 1.64 -22.52
CA TRP A 201 7.04 1.66 -21.24
C TRP A 201 5.65 1.05 -21.39
N GLN A 202 4.96 1.31 -22.52
CA GLN A 202 3.66 0.71 -22.80
C GLN A 202 3.76 -0.83 -22.87
N ARG A 203 4.82 -1.35 -23.51
CA ARG A 203 5.10 -2.79 -23.55
C ARG A 203 5.29 -3.38 -22.16
N ILE A 204 6.13 -2.78 -21.32
CA ILE A 204 6.35 -3.28 -19.95
C ILE A 204 5.05 -3.25 -19.13
N LYS A 205 4.29 -2.14 -19.20
CA LYS A 205 2.99 -2.01 -18.52
C LYS A 205 2.01 -3.09 -18.97
N PHE A 206 1.96 -3.36 -20.28
CA PHE A 206 1.11 -4.40 -20.84
C PHE A 206 1.50 -5.78 -20.30
N ASP A 207 2.78 -6.14 -20.34
CA ASP A 207 3.27 -7.44 -19.87
C ASP A 207 3.02 -7.62 -18.37
N GLU A 208 3.20 -6.59 -17.55
CA GLU A 208 2.89 -6.61 -16.12
C GLU A 208 1.39 -6.89 -15.87
N LEU A 209 0.52 -6.15 -16.58
CA LEU A 209 -0.92 -6.34 -16.48
C LEU A 209 -1.36 -7.71 -17.00
N LEU A 210 -0.78 -8.20 -18.10
CA LEU A 210 -1.09 -9.50 -18.66
C LEU A 210 -0.65 -10.62 -17.71
N ALA A 211 0.56 -10.55 -17.16
CA ALA A 211 1.07 -11.52 -16.19
C ALA A 211 0.14 -11.59 -14.97
N GLN A 212 -0.32 -10.43 -14.48
CA GLN A 212 -1.33 -10.35 -13.43
C GLN A 212 -2.64 -11.04 -13.84
N GLN A 213 -3.21 -10.73 -15.01
CA GLN A 213 -4.46 -11.33 -15.49
C GLN A 213 -4.33 -12.85 -15.71
N LEU A 214 -3.19 -13.33 -16.21
CA LEU A 214 -2.93 -14.76 -16.38
C LEU A 214 -2.84 -15.47 -15.02
N SER A 215 -2.15 -14.86 -14.05
CA SER A 215 -2.12 -15.36 -12.67
C SER A 215 -3.53 -15.45 -12.09
N MET A 216 -4.35 -14.41 -12.26
CA MET A 216 -5.76 -14.41 -11.83
C MET A 216 -6.55 -15.55 -12.47
N ARG A 217 -6.43 -15.73 -13.79
CA ARG A 217 -7.14 -16.79 -14.52
C ARG A 217 -6.72 -18.18 -14.04
N ARG A 218 -5.45 -18.38 -13.70
CA ARG A 218 -4.97 -19.64 -13.08
C ARG A 218 -5.63 -19.88 -11.73
N HIS A 219 -5.63 -18.89 -10.84
CA HIS A 219 -6.32 -18.99 -9.54
C HIS A 219 -7.82 -19.23 -9.70
N TYR A 220 -8.47 -18.59 -10.67
CA TYR A 220 -9.89 -18.79 -10.97
C TYR A 220 -10.17 -20.23 -11.44
N ARG A 221 -9.31 -20.80 -12.30
CA ARG A 221 -9.40 -22.21 -12.74
C ARG A 221 -9.23 -23.17 -11.56
N GLU A 222 -8.22 -22.93 -10.71
CA GLU A 222 -8.00 -23.73 -9.50
C GLU A 222 -9.21 -23.68 -8.56
N ARG A 223 -9.86 -22.52 -8.40
CA ARG A 223 -11.11 -22.41 -7.63
C ARG A 223 -12.26 -23.17 -8.26
N LYS A 224 -12.40 -23.10 -9.59
CA LYS A 224 -13.45 -23.85 -10.30
C LYS A 224 -13.31 -25.37 -10.15
N SER A 225 -12.09 -25.89 -9.95
CA SER A 225 -11.90 -27.31 -9.63
C SER A 225 -12.29 -27.70 -8.21
N LYS A 226 -12.52 -26.74 -7.32
CA LYS A 226 -12.96 -26.99 -5.94
C LYS A 226 -14.47 -27.12 -5.85
N ARG A 227 -14.93 -27.76 -4.78
CA ARG A 227 -16.34 -28.02 -4.53
C ARG A 227 -16.81 -27.35 -3.23
N ALA A 228 -18.03 -26.84 -3.27
CA ALA A 228 -18.74 -26.31 -2.11
C ALA A 228 -20.17 -26.88 -2.06
N ILE A 229 -20.83 -26.72 -0.92
CA ILE A 229 -22.25 -27.07 -0.77
C ILE A 229 -23.08 -25.96 -1.38
N ALA A 230 -23.77 -26.23 -2.48
CA ALA A 230 -24.68 -25.29 -3.12
C ALA A 230 -25.81 -24.85 -2.16
N LEU A 231 -25.92 -23.55 -1.90
CA LEU A 231 -26.91 -22.96 -0.99
C LEU A 231 -28.11 -22.43 -1.77
N SER A 232 -29.01 -23.35 -2.14
CA SER A 232 -30.22 -23.08 -2.92
C SER A 232 -31.24 -22.21 -2.17
N ALA A 233 -32.04 -21.42 -2.90
CA ALA A 233 -33.13 -20.64 -2.32
C ALA A 233 -34.28 -21.53 -1.89
N LYS A 234 -34.54 -21.65 -0.58
CA LYS A 234 -35.71 -22.37 -0.05
C LYS A 234 -36.82 -21.43 0.44
N GLY A 235 -36.47 -20.18 0.78
CA GLY A 235 -37.40 -19.05 0.84
C GLY A 235 -38.09 -18.77 2.19
N SER A 236 -37.90 -19.60 3.22
CA SER A 236 -38.63 -19.44 4.49
C SER A 236 -38.04 -18.41 5.45
N TYR A 237 -36.72 -18.38 5.63
CA TYR A 237 -36.09 -17.48 6.62
C TYR A 237 -35.83 -16.09 6.06
N VAL A 238 -35.39 -16.02 4.80
CA VAL A 238 -35.08 -14.74 4.14
C VAL A 238 -36.31 -13.83 4.08
N GLY A 239 -37.46 -14.37 3.66
CA GLY A 239 -38.71 -13.62 3.64
C GLY A 239 -39.14 -13.17 5.04
N ALA A 240 -39.04 -14.04 6.04
CA ALA A 240 -39.40 -13.74 7.41
C ALA A 240 -38.55 -12.62 8.04
N LEU A 241 -37.24 -12.57 7.74
CA LEU A 241 -36.38 -11.48 8.20
C LEU A 241 -36.78 -10.15 7.55
N LEU A 242 -36.97 -10.14 6.23
CA LEU A 242 -37.31 -8.93 5.49
C LEU A 242 -38.66 -8.35 5.93
N ALA A 243 -39.61 -9.17 6.35
CA ALA A 243 -40.88 -8.70 6.89
C ALA A 243 -40.77 -8.10 8.31
N ARG A 244 -39.68 -8.37 9.03
CA ARG A 244 -39.47 -7.95 10.43
C ARG A 244 -38.64 -6.68 10.57
N VAL A 245 -37.70 -6.44 9.65
CA VAL A 245 -36.82 -5.26 9.73
C VAL A 245 -37.60 -3.98 9.43
N PRO A 246 -37.33 -2.86 10.14
CA PRO A 246 -38.11 -1.62 10.01
C PRO A 246 -37.68 -0.78 8.79
N PHE A 247 -37.10 -1.39 7.77
CA PHE A 247 -36.57 -0.72 6.59
C PHE A 247 -36.61 -1.64 5.38
N ASP A 248 -36.77 -1.05 4.19
CA ASP A 248 -36.62 -1.75 2.94
C ASP A 248 -35.16 -1.81 2.49
N LEU A 249 -34.81 -2.88 1.76
CA LEU A 249 -33.52 -2.94 1.09
C LEU A 249 -33.44 -1.90 -0.04
N THR A 250 -32.31 -1.22 -0.13
CA THR A 250 -31.99 -0.33 -1.25
C THR A 250 -31.85 -1.12 -2.56
N GLY A 251 -31.89 -0.44 -3.70
CA GLY A 251 -31.66 -1.08 -5.01
C GLY A 251 -30.29 -1.75 -5.05
N ALA A 252 -29.27 -1.08 -4.52
CA ALA A 252 -27.91 -1.61 -4.46
C ALA A 252 -27.79 -2.84 -3.54
N GLN A 253 -28.48 -2.84 -2.39
CA GLN A 253 -28.52 -4.01 -1.51
C GLN A 253 -29.23 -5.19 -2.17
N LYS A 254 -30.33 -4.96 -2.90
CA LYS A 254 -31.04 -5.99 -3.67
C LYS A 254 -30.17 -6.57 -4.79
N ARG A 255 -29.44 -5.74 -5.53
CA ARG A 255 -28.47 -6.16 -6.56
C ARG A 255 -27.36 -7.02 -5.95
N ALA A 256 -26.69 -6.53 -4.91
CA ALA A 256 -25.61 -7.24 -4.23
C ALA A 256 -26.09 -8.58 -3.64
N TRP A 257 -27.29 -8.60 -3.04
CA TRP A 257 -27.91 -9.83 -2.54
C TRP A 257 -28.20 -10.83 -3.65
N SER A 258 -28.74 -10.38 -4.80
CA SER A 258 -29.00 -11.24 -5.96
C SER A 258 -27.72 -11.87 -6.50
N GLU A 259 -26.65 -11.08 -6.64
CA GLU A 259 -25.34 -11.56 -7.08
C GLU A 259 -24.75 -12.59 -6.11
N ILE A 260 -24.77 -12.30 -4.80
CA ILE A 260 -24.32 -13.24 -3.76
C ILE A 260 -25.17 -14.51 -3.80
N GLY A 261 -26.49 -14.38 -3.89
CA GLY A 261 -27.44 -15.50 -3.95
C GLY A 261 -27.21 -16.42 -5.15
N ALA A 262 -26.95 -15.84 -6.32
CA ALA A 262 -26.63 -16.60 -7.54
C ALA A 262 -25.28 -17.33 -7.46
N ASP A 263 -24.32 -16.77 -6.73
CA ASP A 263 -22.98 -17.33 -6.58
C ASP A 263 -22.93 -18.45 -5.54
N ILE A 264 -23.54 -18.25 -4.35
CA ILE A 264 -23.62 -19.28 -3.30
C ILE A 264 -24.50 -20.47 -3.69
N ALA A 265 -25.40 -20.31 -4.65
CA ALA A 265 -26.21 -21.41 -5.18
C ALA A 265 -25.42 -22.39 -6.07
N GLN A 266 -24.16 -22.08 -6.41
CA GLN A 266 -23.34 -22.94 -7.28
C GLN A 266 -22.56 -23.98 -6.47
N PRO A 267 -22.23 -25.16 -7.04
CA PRO A 267 -21.49 -26.22 -6.35
C PRO A 267 -19.98 -25.94 -6.22
N ARG A 268 -19.57 -24.67 -6.34
CA ARG A 268 -18.18 -24.20 -6.27
C ARG A 268 -18.07 -23.10 -5.21
N PRO A 269 -16.92 -22.96 -4.52
CA PRO A 269 -16.77 -21.94 -3.49
C PRO A 269 -16.91 -20.53 -4.08
N MET A 270 -17.86 -19.76 -3.53
CA MET A 270 -17.95 -18.32 -3.79
C MET A 270 -16.82 -17.64 -3.03
N HIS A 271 -16.02 -16.81 -3.70
CA HIS A 271 -15.13 -15.86 -3.03
C HIS A 271 -15.49 -14.45 -3.49
N ARG A 272 -16.20 -13.72 -2.64
CA ARG A 272 -16.78 -12.43 -3.03
C ARG A 272 -16.47 -11.35 -2.01
N LEU A 273 -16.18 -10.14 -2.49
CA LEU A 273 -16.05 -8.92 -1.70
C LEU A 273 -17.33 -8.09 -1.83
N LEU A 274 -18.04 -7.92 -0.72
CA LEU A 274 -19.12 -6.97 -0.57
C LEU A 274 -18.55 -5.61 -0.12
N GLN A 275 -18.54 -4.66 -1.02
CA GLN A 275 -18.01 -3.32 -0.82
C GLN A 275 -19.16 -2.33 -0.65
N GLY A 276 -18.98 -1.33 0.21
CA GLY A 276 -19.88 -0.19 0.30
C GLY A 276 -19.56 0.64 1.53
N ASP A 277 -19.96 1.90 1.55
CA ASP A 277 -19.58 2.84 2.60
C ASP A 277 -20.02 2.38 4.01
N VAL A 278 -19.41 2.97 5.05
CA VAL A 278 -19.87 2.77 6.44
C VAL A 278 -21.35 3.17 6.51
N GLY A 279 -22.19 2.25 7.00
CA GLY A 279 -23.64 2.46 7.08
C GLY A 279 -24.43 2.16 5.80
N SER A 280 -23.81 1.67 4.72
CA SER A 280 -24.53 1.27 3.49
C SER A 280 -25.40 0.02 3.63
N GLY A 281 -25.40 -0.64 4.80
CA GLY A 281 -26.18 -1.85 5.06
C GLY A 281 -25.53 -3.16 4.59
N LYS A 282 -24.19 -3.23 4.55
CA LYS A 282 -23.48 -4.52 4.31
C LYS A 282 -23.92 -5.63 5.27
N THR A 283 -24.16 -5.27 6.54
CA THR A 283 -24.55 -6.20 7.60
C THR A 283 -25.88 -6.92 7.32
N ILE A 284 -26.87 -6.25 6.72
CA ILE A 284 -28.14 -6.91 6.40
C ILE A 284 -27.95 -7.93 5.26
N VAL A 285 -27.16 -7.59 4.24
CA VAL A 285 -26.82 -8.53 3.15
C VAL A 285 -26.06 -9.76 3.69
N ALA A 286 -25.15 -9.57 4.65
CA ALA A 286 -24.47 -10.67 5.32
C ALA A 286 -25.43 -11.56 6.13
N ALA A 287 -26.40 -10.97 6.85
CA ALA A 287 -27.41 -11.72 7.58
C ALA A 287 -28.28 -12.58 6.65
N LEU A 288 -28.66 -12.06 5.48
CA LEU A 288 -29.39 -12.82 4.44
C LEU A 288 -28.57 -14.02 3.93
N ALA A 289 -27.26 -13.84 3.71
CA ALA A 289 -26.38 -14.93 3.33
C ALA A 289 -26.26 -16.01 4.42
N CYS A 290 -26.15 -15.61 5.70
CA CYS A 290 -26.19 -16.56 6.82
C CYS A 290 -27.50 -17.34 6.85
N LEU A 291 -28.65 -16.69 6.70
CA LEU A 291 -29.95 -17.36 6.64
C LEU A 291 -30.03 -18.38 5.51
N ARG A 292 -29.44 -18.06 4.34
CA ARG A 292 -29.38 -19.01 3.22
C ARG A 292 -28.54 -20.25 3.54
N ALA A 293 -27.46 -20.11 4.32
CA ALA A 293 -26.70 -21.25 4.83
C ALA A 293 -27.56 -22.10 5.79
N VAL A 294 -28.24 -21.45 6.73
CA VAL A 294 -29.12 -22.11 7.71
C VAL A 294 -30.27 -22.86 7.03
N GLU A 295 -30.92 -22.28 6.02
CA GLU A 295 -31.95 -22.91 5.18
C GLU A 295 -31.47 -24.22 4.52
N ASN A 296 -30.17 -24.29 4.20
CA ASN A 296 -29.56 -25.46 3.58
C ASN A 296 -28.95 -26.43 4.61
N GLY A 297 -29.21 -26.24 5.90
CA GLY A 297 -28.79 -27.16 6.96
C GLY A 297 -27.29 -27.11 7.24
N VAL A 298 -26.62 -26.01 6.89
CA VAL A 298 -25.19 -25.81 7.13
C VAL A 298 -24.96 -24.57 7.99
N GLN A 299 -23.86 -24.57 8.74
CA GLN A 299 -23.49 -23.50 9.65
C GLN A 299 -22.86 -22.34 8.89
N ALA A 300 -23.01 -21.13 9.44
CA ALA A 300 -22.31 -19.93 9.02
C ALA A 300 -21.40 -19.40 10.14
N ALA A 301 -20.28 -18.80 9.76
CA ALA A 301 -19.40 -18.10 10.69
C ALA A 301 -19.26 -16.62 10.27
N VAL A 302 -19.43 -15.68 11.20
CA VAL A 302 -19.26 -14.23 10.98
C VAL A 302 -18.13 -13.72 11.84
N MET A 303 -17.22 -12.97 11.23
CA MET A 303 -15.97 -12.59 11.86
C MET A 303 -15.69 -11.11 11.77
N ALA A 304 -15.16 -10.55 12.86
CA ALA A 304 -14.74 -9.17 12.92
C ALA A 304 -13.34 -9.04 13.55
N PRO A 305 -12.55 -8.00 13.20
CA PRO A 305 -11.14 -7.90 13.56
C PRO A 305 -10.94 -7.62 15.05
N THR A 306 -11.92 -6.95 15.68
CA THR A 306 -11.89 -6.55 17.09
C THR A 306 -13.07 -7.17 17.84
N GLU A 307 -12.89 -7.36 19.14
CA GLU A 307 -13.96 -7.89 20.01
C GLU A 307 -15.20 -6.97 19.97
N ILE A 308 -14.98 -5.65 19.99
CA ILE A 308 -16.03 -4.64 19.92
C ILE A 308 -16.88 -4.81 18.66
N LEU A 309 -16.26 -4.91 17.47
CA LEU A 309 -17.02 -5.05 16.22
C LEU A 309 -17.73 -6.40 16.14
N ALA A 310 -17.08 -7.46 16.62
CA ALA A 310 -17.68 -8.79 16.65
C ALA A 310 -18.88 -8.84 17.61
N GLU A 311 -18.82 -8.15 18.75
CA GLU A 311 -19.92 -8.05 19.71
C GLU A 311 -21.08 -7.24 19.13
N GLN A 312 -20.79 -6.13 18.44
CA GLN A 312 -21.80 -5.36 17.71
C GLN A 312 -22.54 -6.23 16.68
N HIS A 313 -21.79 -7.04 15.92
CA HIS A 313 -22.39 -8.02 15.00
C HIS A 313 -23.22 -9.05 15.76
N TYR A 314 -22.72 -9.61 16.86
CA TYR A 314 -23.46 -10.60 17.64
C TYR A 314 -24.79 -10.07 18.15
N ARG A 315 -24.79 -8.85 18.72
CA ARG A 315 -26.02 -8.18 19.16
C ARG A 315 -26.99 -7.97 18.01
N LYS A 316 -26.51 -7.45 16.86
CA LYS A 316 -27.39 -7.15 15.73
C LYS A 316 -27.96 -8.39 15.05
N PHE A 317 -27.14 -9.42 14.88
CA PHE A 317 -27.59 -10.70 14.35
C PHE A 317 -28.53 -11.41 15.33
N SER A 318 -28.31 -11.29 16.64
CA SER A 318 -29.23 -11.87 17.64
C SER A 318 -30.61 -11.21 17.58
N GLU A 319 -30.65 -9.87 17.47
CA GLU A 319 -31.90 -9.10 17.29
C GLU A 319 -32.71 -9.58 16.07
N TRP A 320 -32.03 -9.93 14.99
CA TRP A 320 -32.63 -10.31 13.72
C TRP A 320 -32.95 -11.80 13.60
N LEU A 321 -32.03 -12.68 14.02
CA LEU A 321 -32.07 -14.10 13.70
C LEU A 321 -32.66 -14.96 14.84
N ALA A 322 -32.45 -14.58 16.10
CA ALA A 322 -32.98 -15.36 17.23
C ALA A 322 -34.53 -15.43 17.24
N PRO A 323 -35.28 -14.36 16.89
CA PRO A 323 -36.74 -14.45 16.78
C PRO A 323 -37.24 -15.39 15.68
N LEU A 324 -36.39 -15.75 14.72
CA LEU A 324 -36.70 -16.74 13.68
C LEU A 324 -36.39 -18.17 14.13
N GLY A 325 -35.95 -18.36 15.38
CA GLY A 325 -35.54 -19.66 15.92
C GLY A 325 -34.12 -20.06 15.52
N VAL A 326 -33.31 -19.13 14.97
CA VAL A 326 -31.93 -19.42 14.60
C VAL A 326 -31.04 -19.40 15.85
N LYS A 327 -30.28 -20.47 16.07
CA LYS A 327 -29.36 -20.57 17.21
C LYS A 327 -28.01 -19.92 16.90
N LEU A 328 -27.61 -18.91 17.69
CA LEU A 328 -26.33 -18.22 17.56
C LEU A 328 -25.36 -18.60 18.68
N ALA A 329 -24.06 -18.51 18.43
CA ALA A 329 -23.03 -18.56 19.46
C ALA A 329 -22.03 -17.41 19.32
N TRP A 330 -21.61 -16.89 20.46
CA TRP A 330 -20.56 -15.88 20.58
C TRP A 330 -19.23 -16.56 20.89
N LEU A 331 -18.15 -16.22 20.18
CA LEU A 331 -16.79 -16.71 20.48
C LEU A 331 -15.74 -15.60 20.37
N SER A 332 -15.16 -15.20 21.49
CA SER A 332 -14.07 -14.21 21.53
C SER A 332 -12.93 -14.63 22.44
N GLY A 333 -11.79 -13.94 22.34
CA GLY A 333 -10.59 -14.20 23.14
C GLY A 333 -10.77 -13.86 24.62
N GLY A 334 -11.50 -12.79 24.94
CA GLY A 334 -11.77 -12.33 26.31
C GLY A 334 -12.86 -13.09 27.08
N GLN A 335 -13.47 -14.14 26.52
CA GLN A 335 -14.56 -14.85 27.20
C GLN A 335 -14.08 -15.71 28.39
N PRO A 336 -14.90 -15.83 29.46
CA PRO A 336 -14.67 -16.81 30.52
C PRO A 336 -14.52 -18.24 29.97
N LYS A 337 -13.61 -19.01 30.56
CA LYS A 337 -13.26 -20.36 30.08
C LYS A 337 -14.47 -21.31 30.00
N ALA A 338 -15.42 -21.19 30.92
CA ALA A 338 -16.62 -22.01 30.95
C ALA A 338 -17.55 -21.71 29.77
N GLU A 339 -17.82 -20.43 29.51
CA GLU A 339 -18.63 -19.97 28.37
C GLU A 339 -18.00 -20.36 27.04
N ARG A 340 -16.69 -20.12 26.89
CA ARG A 340 -15.93 -20.53 25.71
C ARG A 340 -16.07 -22.04 25.46
N LYS A 341 -15.95 -22.87 26.50
CA LYS A 341 -16.10 -24.33 26.39
C LYS A 341 -17.52 -24.74 25.96
N SER A 342 -18.54 -24.05 26.46
CA SER A 342 -19.94 -24.28 26.06
C SER A 342 -20.16 -23.92 24.59
N ALA A 343 -19.71 -22.73 24.16
CA ALA A 343 -19.81 -22.28 22.78
C ALA A 343 -19.08 -23.23 21.81
N LEU A 344 -17.88 -23.68 22.15
CA LEU A 344 -17.13 -24.65 21.33
C LEU A 344 -17.88 -25.96 21.16
N ARG A 345 -18.54 -26.47 22.21
CA ARG A 345 -19.35 -27.69 22.13
C ARG A 345 -20.58 -27.50 21.25
N ALA A 346 -21.30 -26.39 21.40
CA ALA A 346 -22.48 -26.08 20.60
C ALA A 346 -22.15 -25.88 19.11
N ILE A 347 -20.99 -25.28 18.81
CA ILE A 347 -20.49 -25.14 17.43
C ILE A 347 -20.13 -26.51 16.85
N ALA A 348 -19.41 -27.35 17.61
CA ALA A 348 -18.97 -28.67 17.15
C ALA A 348 -20.11 -29.67 16.98
N SER A 349 -21.14 -29.61 17.83
CA SER A 349 -22.32 -30.48 17.72
C SER A 349 -23.24 -30.09 16.55
N GLY A 350 -23.12 -28.86 16.04
CA GLY A 350 -24.05 -28.31 15.05
C GLY A 350 -25.32 -27.72 15.65
N GLU A 351 -25.42 -27.64 16.98
CA GLU A 351 -26.52 -26.94 17.65
C GLU A 351 -26.52 -25.44 17.30
N THR A 352 -25.34 -24.85 17.19
CA THR A 352 -25.18 -23.48 16.69
C THR A 352 -25.29 -23.45 15.18
N GLN A 353 -26.20 -22.61 14.65
CA GLN A 353 -26.36 -22.39 13.21
C GLN A 353 -25.50 -21.21 12.72
N VAL A 354 -25.33 -20.17 13.53
CA VAL A 354 -24.49 -19.01 13.20
C VAL A 354 -23.52 -18.72 14.35
N ALA A 355 -22.21 -18.88 14.10
CA ALA A 355 -21.16 -18.53 15.06
C ALA A 355 -20.63 -17.13 14.73
N ILE A 356 -20.54 -16.24 15.73
CA ILE A 356 -20.06 -14.87 15.57
C ILE A 356 -18.91 -14.64 16.53
N GLY A 357 -17.84 -14.01 16.06
CA GLY A 357 -16.65 -13.88 16.89
C GLY A 357 -15.48 -13.16 16.25
N THR A 358 -14.38 -13.16 16.99
CA THR A 358 -13.10 -12.66 16.48
C THR A 358 -12.28 -13.78 15.87
N HIS A 359 -10.99 -13.53 15.65
CA HIS A 359 -9.98 -14.52 15.25
C HIS A 359 -10.00 -15.83 16.08
N ALA A 360 -10.60 -15.83 17.27
CA ALA A 360 -10.85 -17.03 18.06
C ALA A 360 -11.53 -18.16 17.27
N LEU A 361 -12.44 -17.83 16.33
CA LEU A 361 -13.10 -18.81 15.45
C LEU A 361 -12.12 -19.58 14.54
N PHE A 362 -10.91 -19.07 14.32
CA PHE A 362 -9.87 -19.73 13.52
C PHE A 362 -8.96 -20.68 14.29
N GLN A 363 -8.99 -20.65 15.62
CA GLN A 363 -8.10 -21.49 16.42
C GLN A 363 -8.33 -22.96 16.11
N LYS A 364 -7.27 -23.77 16.16
CA LYS A 364 -7.30 -25.20 15.79
C LYS A 364 -8.39 -25.98 16.55
N GLU A 365 -8.70 -25.54 17.76
CA GLU A 365 -9.69 -26.15 18.67
C GLU A 365 -11.15 -26.01 18.20
N VAL A 366 -11.46 -25.04 17.32
CA VAL A 366 -12.85 -24.81 16.88
C VAL A 366 -13.17 -25.72 15.69
N GLY A 367 -13.92 -26.79 15.97
CA GLY A 367 -14.51 -27.67 14.96
C GLY A 367 -15.95 -27.29 14.68
N PHE A 368 -16.34 -27.21 13.41
CA PHE A 368 -17.73 -27.06 12.98
C PHE A 368 -18.27 -28.43 12.54
N SER A 369 -19.56 -28.67 12.73
CA SER A 369 -20.24 -29.86 12.21
C SER A 369 -20.28 -29.84 10.68
N VAL A 370 -20.83 -28.78 10.09
CA VAL A 370 -20.82 -28.53 8.64
C VAL A 370 -20.77 -27.03 8.37
N LEU A 371 -19.59 -26.49 8.08
CA LEU A 371 -19.42 -25.07 7.76
C LEU A 371 -19.65 -24.84 6.25
N GLY A 372 -20.72 -24.12 5.91
CA GLY A 372 -21.07 -23.81 4.51
C GLY A 372 -20.74 -22.39 4.09
N LEU A 373 -20.73 -21.43 5.01
CA LEU A 373 -20.47 -20.02 4.73
C LEU A 373 -19.58 -19.39 5.79
N VAL A 374 -18.65 -18.56 5.34
CA VAL A 374 -17.81 -17.72 6.20
C VAL A 374 -17.92 -16.29 5.73
N ILE A 375 -18.17 -15.38 6.67
CA ILE A 375 -18.23 -13.95 6.47
C ILE A 375 -17.09 -13.30 7.26
N VAL A 376 -16.27 -12.48 6.61
CA VAL A 376 -15.18 -11.74 7.24
C VAL A 376 -15.40 -10.25 7.02
N ASP A 377 -15.67 -9.51 8.10
CA ASP A 377 -15.76 -8.07 8.07
C ASP A 377 -14.40 -7.40 8.22
N GLU A 378 -14.23 -6.23 7.61
CA GLU A 378 -12.96 -5.50 7.54
C GLU A 378 -11.76 -6.36 7.14
N GLN A 379 -11.89 -7.03 5.98
CA GLN A 379 -10.92 -8.05 5.53
C GLN A 379 -9.45 -7.58 5.50
N HIS A 380 -9.20 -6.29 5.33
CA HIS A 380 -7.84 -5.72 5.28
C HIS A 380 -7.05 -5.89 6.58
N ARG A 381 -7.72 -6.19 7.71
CA ARG A 381 -7.08 -6.49 8.99
C ARG A 381 -6.70 -7.95 9.17
N PHE A 382 -7.16 -8.84 8.29
CA PHE A 382 -6.98 -10.28 8.40
C PHE A 382 -5.85 -10.79 7.48
N GLY A 383 -4.93 -11.58 8.04
CA GLY A 383 -3.78 -12.10 7.31
C GLY A 383 -4.13 -13.22 6.33
N VAL A 384 -3.33 -13.38 5.26
CA VAL A 384 -3.50 -14.43 4.23
C VAL A 384 -3.62 -15.84 4.84
N ALA A 385 -2.81 -16.16 5.85
CA ALA A 385 -2.77 -17.47 6.50
C ALA A 385 -4.09 -17.84 7.22
N GLN A 386 -4.81 -16.86 7.75
CA GLN A 386 -6.08 -17.08 8.45
C GLN A 386 -7.18 -17.47 7.46
N ARG A 387 -7.18 -16.88 6.25
CA ARG A 387 -8.10 -17.23 5.16
C ARG A 387 -7.91 -18.67 4.67
N LEU A 388 -6.68 -19.17 4.64
CA LEU A 388 -6.39 -20.58 4.32
C LEU A 388 -6.85 -21.56 5.41
N ALA A 389 -6.80 -21.16 6.68
CA ALA A 389 -7.25 -22.00 7.79
C ALA A 389 -8.76 -22.27 7.73
N LEU A 390 -9.56 -21.28 7.33
CA LEU A 390 -11.02 -21.40 7.13
C LEU A 390 -11.40 -22.43 6.07
N ARG A 391 -10.69 -22.39 4.93
CA ARG A 391 -10.92 -23.31 3.82
C ARG A 391 -10.79 -24.78 4.26
N ARG A 392 -9.92 -25.04 5.25
CA ARG A 392 -9.69 -26.39 5.79
C ARG A 392 -10.74 -26.84 6.81
N LYS A 393 -11.51 -25.92 7.41
CA LYS A 393 -12.55 -26.24 8.41
C LYS A 393 -13.88 -26.73 7.81
N GLY A 394 -14.10 -26.56 6.50
CA GLY A 394 -15.23 -27.16 5.77
C GLY A 394 -15.08 -28.67 5.50
N ARG A 395 -13.94 -29.27 5.88
CA ARG A 395 -13.70 -30.71 5.71
C ARG A 395 -14.59 -31.50 6.66
N ARG A 396 -15.65 -32.13 6.14
CA ARG A 396 -16.29 -33.26 6.81
C ARG A 396 -15.26 -34.39 6.92
N ALA A 397 -15.02 -34.90 8.12
CA ALA A 397 -14.12 -36.03 8.35
C ALA A 397 -14.52 -37.31 7.57
N SER A 398 -15.79 -37.38 7.13
CA SER A 398 -16.41 -38.51 6.44
C SER A 398 -16.74 -38.26 4.95
N ALA A 399 -16.36 -37.10 4.37
CA ALA A 399 -16.61 -36.83 2.95
C ALA A 399 -15.38 -37.19 2.09
N PRO A 400 -15.54 -37.94 0.98
CA PRO A 400 -14.42 -38.37 0.12
C PRO A 400 -13.72 -37.22 -0.61
N GLN A 401 -14.29 -36.00 -0.61
CA GLN A 401 -13.68 -34.79 -1.16
C GLN A 401 -13.82 -33.65 -0.16
N ALA A 402 -12.74 -32.88 0.02
CA ALA A 402 -12.73 -31.70 0.89
C ALA A 402 -13.62 -30.60 0.31
N LEU A 403 -14.78 -30.37 0.93
CA LEU A 403 -15.65 -29.25 0.62
C LEU A 403 -15.08 -27.98 1.26
N GLU A 404 -15.02 -26.89 0.49
CA GLU A 404 -14.66 -25.57 1.01
C GLU A 404 -15.94 -24.75 1.24
N PRO A 405 -16.02 -23.98 2.34
CA PRO A 405 -17.14 -23.07 2.56
C PRO A 405 -17.11 -21.91 1.56
N HIS A 406 -18.27 -21.34 1.28
CA HIS A 406 -18.37 -20.04 0.61
C HIS A 406 -17.73 -18.96 1.49
N LEU A 407 -17.06 -17.99 0.89
CA LEU A 407 -16.37 -16.89 1.56
C LEU A 407 -16.91 -15.55 1.07
N LEU A 408 -17.55 -14.82 1.98
CA LEU A 408 -17.98 -13.43 1.78
C LEU A 408 -17.10 -12.51 2.61
N MET A 409 -16.38 -11.61 1.97
CA MET A 409 -15.62 -10.56 2.64
C MET A 409 -16.40 -9.25 2.58
N MET A 410 -16.30 -8.43 3.63
CA MET A 410 -16.89 -7.11 3.66
C MET A 410 -15.80 -6.06 3.86
N SER A 411 -16.00 -4.89 3.23
CA SER A 411 -15.12 -3.75 3.42
C SER A 411 -15.91 -2.46 3.32
N ALA A 412 -15.65 -1.55 4.27
CA ALA A 412 -16.21 -0.21 4.24
C ALA A 412 -15.44 0.76 3.34
N THR A 413 -14.18 0.46 3.01
CA THR A 413 -13.34 1.32 2.18
C THR A 413 -13.60 1.02 0.70
N PRO A 414 -14.11 1.99 -0.08
CA PRO A 414 -14.27 1.76 -1.50
C PRO A 414 -12.89 1.59 -2.14
N ILE A 415 -12.59 0.39 -2.61
CA ILE A 415 -11.40 0.12 -3.41
C ILE A 415 -11.77 0.47 -4.85
N PRO A 416 -11.00 1.34 -5.54
CA PRO A 416 -11.20 1.61 -6.95
C PRO A 416 -11.29 0.30 -7.72
N ARG A 417 -12.25 0.19 -8.65
CA ARG A 417 -12.51 -1.07 -9.37
C ARG A 417 -11.25 -1.64 -10.03
N THR A 418 -10.41 -0.77 -10.58
CA THR A 418 -9.11 -1.12 -11.16
C THR A 418 -8.16 -1.74 -10.12
N LEU A 419 -8.05 -1.15 -8.93
CA LEU A 419 -7.27 -1.72 -7.83
C LEU A 419 -7.88 -3.02 -7.29
N SER A 420 -9.21 -3.16 -7.28
CA SER A 420 -9.87 -4.41 -6.85
C SER A 420 -9.55 -5.56 -7.81
N MET A 421 -9.54 -5.30 -9.12
CA MET A 421 -9.17 -6.26 -10.15
C MET A 421 -7.69 -6.64 -10.08
N SER A 422 -6.83 -5.76 -9.60
CA SER A 422 -5.39 -6.00 -9.49
C SER A 422 -4.94 -6.62 -8.15
N TYR A 423 -5.35 -6.06 -7.01
CA TYR A 423 -4.87 -6.47 -5.67
C TYR A 423 -5.70 -7.58 -5.03
N TYR A 424 -7.01 -7.61 -5.29
CA TYR A 424 -7.96 -8.60 -4.75
C TYR A 424 -8.44 -9.55 -5.83
N ALA A 425 -7.51 -9.82 -6.74
CA ALA A 425 -7.65 -10.48 -8.01
C ALA A 425 -8.30 -11.88 -7.95
N ASP A 426 -8.43 -12.45 -6.75
CA ASP A 426 -9.08 -13.71 -6.46
C ASP A 426 -10.55 -13.60 -6.02
N LEU A 427 -11.13 -12.39 -5.98
CA LEU A 427 -12.49 -12.11 -5.50
C LEU A 427 -13.38 -11.49 -6.58
N ASP A 428 -14.60 -12.00 -6.69
CA ASP A 428 -15.68 -11.29 -7.37
C ASP A 428 -16.15 -10.12 -6.47
N VAL A 429 -16.57 -8.99 -7.04
CA VAL A 429 -16.93 -7.79 -6.25
C VAL A 429 -18.40 -7.45 -6.43
N SER A 430 -19.12 -7.27 -5.33
CA SER A 430 -20.47 -6.69 -5.28
C SER A 430 -20.39 -5.34 -4.57
N VAL A 431 -20.94 -4.30 -5.17
CA VAL A 431 -20.86 -2.93 -4.64
C VAL A 431 -22.24 -2.45 -4.20
N ILE A 432 -22.32 -1.91 -2.99
CA ILE A 432 -23.45 -1.14 -2.48
C ILE A 432 -23.08 0.34 -2.59
N ASP A 433 -23.46 0.94 -3.72
CA ASP A 433 -23.23 2.34 -4.10
C ASP A 433 -24.38 3.28 -3.68
N GLU A 434 -25.40 2.76 -3.02
CA GLU A 434 -26.53 3.53 -2.47
C GLU A 434 -26.44 3.59 -0.94
N LEU A 435 -26.63 4.79 -0.38
CA LEU A 435 -26.80 4.99 1.06
C LEU A 435 -28.27 4.80 1.45
N PRO A 436 -28.58 4.35 2.68
CA PRO A 436 -29.96 4.28 3.15
C PRO A 436 -30.65 5.64 3.09
N PRO A 437 -31.96 5.69 2.77
CA PRO A 437 -32.71 6.93 2.71
C PRO A 437 -32.66 7.67 4.05
N GLY A 438 -32.60 9.01 4.00
CA GLY A 438 -32.54 9.88 5.18
C GLY A 438 -31.13 10.24 5.66
N ARG A 439 -30.06 9.64 5.11
CA ARG A 439 -28.68 10.02 5.46
C ARG A 439 -28.29 11.36 4.79
N ARG A 440 -27.93 12.35 5.61
CA ARG A 440 -27.41 13.64 5.14
C ARG A 440 -25.89 13.57 4.92
N PRO A 441 -25.35 14.11 3.81
CA PRO A 441 -23.91 14.17 3.59
C PRO A 441 -23.21 14.95 4.72
N ALA A 442 -22.02 14.49 5.13
CA ALA A 442 -21.19 15.26 6.05
C ALA A 442 -20.67 16.53 5.35
N THR A 443 -20.68 17.67 6.05
CA THR A 443 -20.05 18.90 5.56
C THR A 443 -18.55 18.84 5.87
N THR A 444 -17.72 18.68 4.83
CA THR A 444 -16.26 18.61 4.97
C THR A 444 -15.63 19.98 4.68
N LYS A 445 -14.71 20.43 5.54
CA LYS A 445 -13.97 21.70 5.37
C LYS A 445 -12.47 21.48 5.65
N LEU A 446 -11.61 22.08 4.80
CA LEU A 446 -10.18 22.22 5.07
C LEU A 446 -9.97 23.54 5.83
N VAL A 447 -9.30 23.48 6.98
CA VAL A 447 -9.05 24.66 7.82
C VAL A 447 -7.56 24.70 8.16
N SER A 448 -6.95 25.87 8.00
CA SER A 448 -5.55 26.11 8.39
C SER A 448 -5.39 25.99 9.91
N ASP A 449 -4.26 25.46 10.37
CA ASP A 449 -3.96 25.33 11.81
C ASP A 449 -3.95 26.69 12.53
N ALA A 450 -3.68 27.79 11.83
CA ALA A 450 -3.79 29.15 12.38
C ALA A 450 -5.22 29.52 12.84
N ARG A 451 -6.25 28.82 12.35
CA ARG A 451 -7.67 29.04 12.69
C ARG A 451 -8.20 28.00 13.68
N ARG A 452 -7.33 27.34 14.43
CA ARG A 452 -7.68 26.28 15.38
C ARG A 452 -8.70 26.71 16.44
N ASP A 453 -8.61 27.95 16.93
CA ASP A 453 -9.54 28.48 17.94
C ASP A 453 -10.99 28.53 17.45
N GLU A 454 -11.22 28.66 16.14
CA GLU A 454 -12.55 28.56 15.56
C GLU A 454 -13.11 27.13 15.63
N ILE A 455 -12.24 26.13 15.45
CA ILE A 455 -12.60 24.71 15.58
C ILE A 455 -12.94 24.39 17.03
N VAL A 456 -12.14 24.89 17.98
CA VAL A 456 -12.38 24.70 19.42
C VAL A 456 -13.73 25.29 19.82
N ARG A 457 -14.04 26.53 19.40
CA ARG A 457 -15.37 27.13 19.65
C ARG A 457 -16.51 26.31 19.06
N ARG A 458 -16.36 25.85 17.81
CA ARG A 458 -17.38 25.03 17.14
C ARG A 458 -17.62 23.69 17.85
N ILE A 459 -16.56 23.05 18.36
CA ILE A 459 -16.68 21.83 19.17
C ILE A 459 -17.45 22.13 20.45
N ARG A 460 -17.11 23.21 21.15
CA ARG A 460 -17.82 23.62 22.39
C ARG A 460 -19.31 23.84 22.15
N GLU A 461 -19.67 24.59 21.11
CA GLU A 461 -21.06 24.84 20.73
C GLU A 461 -21.80 23.54 20.39
N ALA A 462 -21.20 22.67 19.57
CA ALA A 462 -21.80 21.39 19.20
C ALA A 462 -22.01 20.49 20.43
N CYS A 463 -20.99 20.31 21.26
CA CYS A 463 -21.08 19.50 22.47
C CYS A 463 -22.04 20.07 23.51
N GLY A 464 -22.16 21.41 23.60
CA GLY A 464 -23.15 22.08 24.44
C GLY A 464 -24.61 21.76 24.07
N THR A 465 -24.85 21.35 22.81
CA THR A 465 -26.17 20.85 22.36
C THR A 465 -26.37 19.34 22.54
N GLY A 466 -25.47 18.66 23.27
CA GLY A 466 -25.52 17.23 23.51
C GLY A 466 -24.90 16.36 22.41
N GLN A 467 -24.19 16.96 21.45
CA GLN A 467 -23.46 16.21 20.41
C GLN A 467 -22.09 15.74 20.93
N GLN A 468 -21.43 14.85 20.18
CA GLN A 468 -20.09 14.34 20.49
C GLN A 468 -19.12 14.74 19.37
N ALA A 469 -17.85 14.92 19.73
CA ALA A 469 -16.77 15.25 18.80
C ALA A 469 -15.66 14.19 18.86
N TYR A 470 -15.11 13.83 17.70
CA TYR A 470 -13.94 12.97 17.58
C TYR A 470 -12.72 13.80 17.16
N TRP A 471 -11.63 13.71 17.95
CA TRP A 471 -10.34 14.31 17.62
C TRP A 471 -9.32 13.23 17.28
N VAL A 472 -8.91 13.14 16.02
CA VAL A 472 -7.97 12.12 15.54
C VAL A 472 -6.56 12.69 15.47
N CYS A 473 -5.64 12.14 16.25
CA CYS A 473 -4.21 12.47 16.20
C CYS A 473 -3.48 11.41 15.36
N PRO A 474 -3.09 11.71 14.10
CA PRO A 474 -2.34 10.76 13.29
C PRO A 474 -0.95 10.51 13.87
N LEU A 475 -0.42 9.32 13.63
CA LEU A 475 0.95 8.97 14.00
C LEU A 475 1.92 9.78 13.14
N ILE A 476 2.78 10.60 13.76
CA ILE A 476 3.81 11.34 13.03
C ILE A 476 5.08 10.48 13.05
N GLU A 477 5.41 9.86 11.92
CA GLU A 477 6.75 9.31 11.69
C GLU A 477 7.70 10.46 11.36
N GLU A 478 8.76 10.66 12.15
CA GLU A 478 9.75 11.75 11.97
C GLU A 478 10.67 11.56 10.74
N SER A 479 10.14 11.18 9.58
CA SER A 479 10.89 11.26 8.32
C SER A 479 10.78 12.64 7.65
N SER A 480 10.02 13.58 8.21
CA SER A 480 9.71 14.89 7.61
C SER A 480 10.21 16.12 8.40
N VAL A 481 10.95 15.97 9.50
CA VAL A 481 11.46 17.13 10.26
C VAL A 481 12.88 17.49 9.80
N GLY A 482 13.06 18.73 9.37
CA GLY A 482 14.32 19.25 8.82
C GLY A 482 15.53 19.13 9.78
N PRO A 483 16.76 19.15 9.22
CA PRO A 483 18.00 18.80 9.92
C PRO A 483 18.33 19.67 11.15
N GLU A 484 17.69 20.83 11.31
CA GLU A 484 17.96 21.76 12.42
C GLU A 484 17.35 21.31 13.76
N VAL A 485 16.25 20.55 13.76
CA VAL A 485 15.61 20.05 14.99
C VAL A 485 16.34 18.81 15.53
N GLN A 486 16.92 17.98 14.64
CA GLN A 486 17.74 16.82 15.02
C GLN A 486 19.04 17.24 15.72
N ALA A 487 19.63 18.38 15.34
CA ALA A 487 20.87 18.87 15.94
C ALA A 487 20.70 19.40 17.37
N ARG A 488 19.50 19.86 17.75
CA ARG A 488 19.20 20.38 19.10
C ARG A 488 18.95 19.26 20.11
N SER A 489 18.44 18.12 19.67
CA SER A 489 18.08 16.97 20.50
C SER A 489 19.25 15.98 20.69
N ALA A 490 20.20 15.90 19.75
CA ALA A 490 21.40 15.06 19.87
C ALA A 490 22.40 15.55 20.93
N ARG A 491 22.38 16.82 21.34
CA ARG A 491 23.29 17.36 22.36
C ARG A 491 22.90 17.02 23.80
N LEU A 492 21.71 16.45 24.02
CA LEU A 492 21.19 16.23 25.38
C LEU A 492 21.20 14.77 25.84
N ARG A 493 21.39 13.76 24.98
CA ARG A 493 21.40 12.35 25.43
C ARG A 493 22.34 11.49 24.59
N GLY A 494 23.50 11.16 25.16
CA GLY A 494 24.41 10.15 24.61
C GLY A 494 23.90 8.74 24.89
N ARG A 495 23.12 8.17 23.97
CA ARG A 495 22.92 6.72 23.80
C ARG A 495 22.12 6.41 22.53
N SER A 496 22.55 5.40 21.79
CA SER A 496 21.87 4.90 20.58
C SER A 496 20.40 4.57 20.85
N PRO A 497 19.45 4.98 19.98
CA PRO A 497 18.05 4.68 20.20
C PRO A 497 17.73 3.25 19.75
N GLY A 498 17.34 2.40 20.70
CA GLY A 498 16.65 1.15 20.41
C GLY A 498 15.16 1.41 20.10
N ARG A 499 14.49 0.42 19.47
CA ARG A 499 13.07 0.47 19.06
C ARG A 499 12.11 0.96 20.18
N SER A 500 12.38 0.66 21.45
CA SER A 500 11.54 1.07 22.58
C SER A 500 11.53 2.59 22.85
N HIS A 501 12.55 3.32 22.40
CA HIS A 501 12.70 4.74 22.71
C HIS A 501 11.90 5.66 21.78
N PHE A 502 11.65 5.21 20.54
CA PHE A 502 10.74 5.85 19.59
C PHE A 502 9.28 5.62 20.01
N GLU A 503 8.97 4.38 20.37
CA GLU A 503 7.65 3.94 20.79
C GLU A 503 7.14 4.64 22.06
N ALA A 504 8.01 5.06 22.99
CA ALA A 504 7.64 5.80 24.18
C ALA A 504 7.25 7.27 23.91
N ARG A 505 7.83 7.90 22.87
CA ARG A 505 7.56 9.30 22.50
C ARG A 505 6.27 9.47 21.70
N GLU A 506 5.83 8.44 20.98
CA GLU A 506 4.61 8.44 20.16
C GLU A 506 3.33 8.58 21.00
N LEU A 507 3.28 7.89 22.15
CA LEU A 507 2.19 8.04 23.12
C LEU A 507 2.18 9.45 23.73
N GLN A 508 3.36 10.06 23.87
CA GLN A 508 3.50 11.39 24.48
C GLN A 508 2.74 12.45 23.69
N SER A 509 2.80 12.47 22.36
CA SER A 509 2.07 13.46 21.56
C SER A 509 0.54 13.38 21.73
N ALA A 510 0.01 12.15 21.83
CA ALA A 510 -1.41 11.92 22.09
C ALA A 510 -1.79 12.33 23.53
N LEU A 511 -0.94 12.04 24.51
CA LEU A 511 -1.11 12.46 25.91
C LEU A 511 -1.05 13.99 26.07
N ASP A 512 -0.09 14.65 25.41
CA ASP A 512 0.05 16.11 25.42
C ASP A 512 -1.17 16.77 24.78
N THR A 513 -1.65 16.21 23.66
CA THR A 513 -2.87 16.69 23.02
C THR A 513 -4.09 16.46 23.91
N HIS A 514 -4.20 15.31 24.58
CA HIS A 514 -5.29 15.02 25.52
C HIS A 514 -5.30 15.98 26.71
N ALA A 515 -4.14 16.23 27.31
CA ALA A 515 -3.98 17.19 28.40
C ALA A 515 -4.38 18.61 27.96
N ARG A 516 -3.95 19.03 26.76
CA ARG A 516 -4.37 20.32 26.19
C ARG A 516 -5.88 20.37 25.97
N LEU A 517 -6.48 19.36 25.36
CA LEU A 517 -7.93 19.33 25.10
C LEU A 517 -8.74 19.33 26.41
N LYS A 518 -8.26 18.65 27.47
CA LYS A 518 -8.85 18.76 28.81
C LYS A 518 -8.80 20.19 29.36
N GLY A 519 -7.71 20.91 29.11
CA GLY A 519 -7.59 22.33 29.48
C GLY A 519 -8.45 23.26 28.63
N GLU A 520 -8.61 22.97 27.33
CA GLU A 520 -9.45 23.74 26.41
C GLU A 520 -10.95 23.49 26.61
N PHE A 521 -11.34 22.32 27.13
CA PHE A 521 -12.72 21.91 27.37
C PHE A 521 -12.95 21.41 28.81
N PRO A 522 -12.74 22.25 29.84
CA PRO A 522 -12.97 21.84 31.24
C PRO A 522 -14.43 21.44 31.51
N GLU A 523 -15.37 21.93 30.70
CA GLU A 523 -16.80 21.63 30.76
C GLU A 523 -17.19 20.30 30.10
N LEU A 524 -16.29 19.66 29.33
CA LEU A 524 -16.59 18.43 28.60
C LEU A 524 -15.83 17.23 29.18
N SER A 525 -16.41 16.04 29.04
CA SER A 525 -15.70 14.79 29.30
C SER A 525 -14.79 14.44 28.12
N VAL A 526 -13.49 14.63 28.28
CA VAL A 526 -12.48 14.31 27.26
C VAL A 526 -11.80 12.98 27.57
N GLY A 527 -12.20 11.93 26.85
CA GLY A 527 -11.55 10.62 26.88
C GLY A 527 -10.35 10.52 25.92
N LEU A 528 -9.39 9.65 26.23
CA LEU A 528 -8.30 9.29 25.33
C LEU A 528 -8.39 7.80 25.02
N ILE A 529 -8.47 7.46 23.72
CA ILE A 529 -8.41 6.08 23.25
C ILE A 529 -7.17 5.93 22.38
N HIS A 530 -6.30 4.98 22.72
CA HIS A 530 -5.11 4.66 21.93
C HIS A 530 -4.86 3.16 21.81
N GLY A 531 -4.08 2.77 20.79
CA GLY A 531 -3.85 1.36 20.43
C GLY A 531 -3.30 0.48 21.57
N ARG A 532 -2.59 1.07 22.55
CA ARG A 532 -2.01 0.36 23.70
C ARG A 532 -2.94 0.12 24.90
N LEU A 533 -4.15 0.68 24.90
CA LEU A 533 -5.12 0.39 25.97
C LEU A 533 -5.49 -1.10 25.97
N ALA A 534 -5.75 -1.66 27.15
CA ALA A 534 -6.32 -2.99 27.24
C ALA A 534 -7.66 -3.01 26.50
N PRO A 535 -8.10 -4.16 25.94
CA PRO A 535 -9.39 -4.25 25.25
C PRO A 535 -10.57 -3.75 26.11
N GLU A 536 -10.51 -3.99 27.42
CA GLU A 536 -11.50 -3.57 28.42
C GLU A 536 -11.55 -2.05 28.61
N ASP A 537 -10.43 -1.35 28.41
CA ASP A 537 -10.34 0.12 28.54
C ASP A 537 -10.70 0.86 27.24
N LYS A 538 -10.92 0.12 26.14
CA LYS A 538 -11.30 0.68 24.82
C LYS A 538 -12.82 0.70 24.61
N THR A 539 -13.56 0.06 25.50
CA THR A 539 -15.03 0.00 25.58
C THR A 539 -15.52 0.96 26.64
#